data_AF-A0A847YC45-F1
#
_entry.id   AF-A0A847YC45-F1
#
_cell.length_a   1.000
_cell.length_b   1.000
_cell.length_c   1.000
_cell.angle_alpha   90.00
_cell.angle_beta   90.00
_cell.angle_gamma   90.00
#
_symmetry.space_group_name_H-M   'P 1'
#
loop_
_entity.id
_entity.type
_entity.pdbx_description
1 polymer ?
#
loop_
_entity_poly.entity_id
_entity_poly.type
_entity_poly.pdbx_seq_one_letter_code
_entity_poly.pdbx_strand_id
1 'polypeptide(L)'
;NAMRFAVRTLLPYDIDRPERKAVVPRPFRKRRTGMEQPRAFVRLTAGSQTKDSWLAVLPQGATEAFTAEELVRVAEGDRSASLILRYDAVDVGFRLRLAEFQRKMDPGTTQPSHYASLVDLYVPTETAERFGRPPADNPDAEELHDAGLTLVQPGILITLNHPVNLSDPRSGRTYRLYQEAFNGPFRPGDPVFERVLGPGSAKSELYASILTVNYDPGRGLKYFGSLLIVGGILIMYRMRAYFFRRRSREGMTADSLSEPGVQKKRPLGDEIRVATETAAAGQEESVVAPRR
;
A
#
# COMPACT_ATOMS: atom_id res chain seq x y z
N ASN A 1 1.73 1.17 47.85
CA ASN A 1 0.78 2.15 47.27
C ASN A 1 1.05 2.28 45.78
N ALA A 2 0.30 1.56 44.96
CA ALA A 2 0.62 1.40 43.55
C ALA A 2 -0.60 1.74 42.69
N MET A 3 -0.44 2.70 41.77
CA MET A 3 -1.27 2.72 40.56
C MET A 3 -0.94 1.45 39.78
N ARG A 4 -1.96 0.72 39.34
CA ARG A 4 -1.78 -0.52 38.58
C ARG A 4 -2.62 -0.46 37.32
N PHE A 5 -1.97 -0.78 36.22
CA PHE A 5 -2.57 -0.93 34.91
C PHE A 5 -2.30 -2.35 34.41
N ALA A 6 -3.34 -2.98 33.88
CA ALA A 6 -3.22 -4.26 33.19
C ALA A 6 -4.10 -4.25 31.94
N VAL A 7 -3.52 -4.61 30.80
CA VAL A 7 -4.26 -5.00 29.61
C VAL A 7 -4.68 -6.44 29.81
N ARG A 8 -5.98 -6.69 29.91
CA ARG A 8 -6.51 -8.05 30.09
C ARG A 8 -6.68 -8.76 28.75
N THR A 9 -7.11 -8.00 27.75
CA THR A 9 -7.31 -8.50 26.39
C THR A 9 -7.09 -7.34 25.42
N LEU A 10 -6.29 -7.56 24.39
CA LEU A 10 -6.17 -6.68 23.24
C LEU A 10 -6.94 -7.32 22.10
N LEU A 11 -7.82 -6.61 21.38
CA LEU A 11 -8.42 -7.16 20.17
C LEU A 11 -7.76 -6.53 18.94
N PRO A 12 -7.42 -7.32 17.89
CA PRO A 12 -7.68 -8.75 17.73
C PRO A 12 -6.46 -9.59 18.16
N TYR A 13 -6.36 -9.96 19.43
CA TYR A 13 -5.32 -10.88 19.91
C TYR A 13 -5.99 -12.09 20.55
N ASP A 14 -6.03 -13.17 19.78
CA ASP A 14 -6.28 -14.53 20.27
C ASP A 14 -4.91 -15.18 20.49
N ILE A 15 -4.62 -15.60 21.73
CA ILE A 15 -3.32 -16.14 22.13
C ILE A 15 -3.01 -17.46 21.40
N ASP A 16 -4.05 -18.19 21.01
CA ASP A 16 -3.92 -19.47 20.32
C ASP A 16 -3.95 -19.29 18.79
N ARG A 17 -4.44 -18.13 18.30
CA ARG A 17 -4.64 -17.84 16.85
C ARG A 17 -4.49 -16.34 16.55
N PRO A 18 -3.28 -15.77 16.61
CA PRO A 18 -3.03 -14.33 16.48
C PRO A 18 -3.50 -13.70 15.15
N GLU A 19 -3.81 -14.51 14.15
CA GLU A 19 -4.38 -14.11 12.86
C GLU A 19 -5.91 -13.94 12.85
N ARG A 20 -6.63 -14.39 13.88
CA ARG A 20 -8.10 -14.33 13.91
C ARG A 20 -8.62 -13.01 14.49
N LYS A 21 -9.28 -12.24 13.63
CA LYS A 21 -10.12 -11.10 14.06
C LYS A 21 -11.33 -11.62 14.86
N ALA A 22 -11.43 -11.23 16.14
CA ALA A 22 -12.62 -11.48 16.93
C ALA A 22 -13.73 -10.48 16.53
N VAL A 23 -14.74 -10.96 15.80
CA VAL A 23 -15.92 -10.19 15.41
C VAL A 23 -16.95 -10.29 16.54
N VAL A 24 -17.15 -9.21 17.30
CA VAL A 24 -18.23 -9.14 18.29
C VAL A 24 -19.44 -8.44 17.67
N PRO A 25 -20.65 -9.03 17.72
CA PRO A 25 -21.84 -8.42 17.16
C PRO A 25 -22.18 -7.14 17.92
N ARG A 26 -22.32 -6.04 17.18
CA ARG A 26 -22.88 -4.79 17.68
C ARG A 26 -24.39 -4.73 17.36
N PRO A 27 -25.19 -3.98 18.15
CA PRO A 27 -26.58 -3.69 17.79
C PRO A 27 -26.65 -3.17 16.34
N PHE A 28 -27.52 -3.79 15.55
CA PHE A 28 -27.68 -3.48 14.14
C PHE A 28 -28.06 -2.00 13.94
N ARG A 29 -27.15 -1.22 13.33
CA ARG A 29 -27.43 0.16 12.93
C ARG A 29 -27.61 0.20 11.41
N LYS A 30 -28.87 0.29 10.96
CA LYS A 30 -29.31 0.26 9.56
C LYS A 30 -28.65 1.30 8.62
N ARG A 31 -27.83 2.22 9.15
CA ARG A 31 -27.16 3.30 8.39
C ARG A 31 -25.62 3.30 8.47
N ARG A 32 -24.98 2.35 9.16
CA ARG A 32 -23.50 2.24 9.19
C ARG A 32 -23.06 0.79 9.08
N THR A 33 -22.78 0.36 7.87
CA THR A 33 -22.15 -0.92 7.57
C THR A 33 -20.65 -0.86 7.93
N GLY A 34 -20.16 -1.86 8.66
CA GLY A 34 -18.74 -2.24 8.75
C GLY A 34 -17.72 -1.14 9.06
N MET A 35 -17.44 -0.89 10.35
CA MET A 35 -16.09 -0.49 10.76
C MET A 35 -15.74 -1.17 12.10
N GLU A 36 -14.78 -2.07 12.04
CA GLU A 36 -14.09 -2.65 13.19
C GLU A 36 -13.28 -1.54 13.86
N GLN A 37 -13.86 -0.79 14.79
CA GLN A 37 -13.06 0.14 15.60
C GLN A 37 -12.24 -0.70 16.59
N PRO A 38 -10.89 -0.68 16.55
CA PRO A 38 -10.09 -1.50 17.44
C PRO A 38 -10.32 -1.07 18.90
N ARG A 39 -10.30 -2.04 19.82
CA ARG A 39 -10.53 -1.81 21.26
C ARG A 39 -9.60 -2.68 22.11
N ALA A 40 -9.29 -2.21 23.32
CA ALA A 40 -8.62 -2.98 24.36
C ALA A 40 -9.53 -3.11 25.58
N PHE A 41 -9.59 -4.30 26.19
CA PHE A 41 -10.21 -4.49 27.50
C PHE A 41 -9.18 -4.25 28.58
N VAL A 42 -9.39 -3.19 29.35
CA VAL A 42 -8.43 -2.66 30.32
C VAL A 42 -9.00 -2.73 31.73
N ARG A 43 -8.12 -3.02 32.69
CA ARG A 43 -8.39 -2.82 34.11
C ARG A 43 -7.54 -1.64 34.61
N LEU A 44 -8.21 -0.61 35.10
CA LEU A 44 -7.57 0.54 35.73
C LEU A 44 -7.85 0.52 37.23
N THR A 45 -6.81 0.64 38.05
CA THR A 45 -6.94 0.65 39.52
C THR A 45 -6.28 1.90 40.10
N ALA A 46 -7.05 2.68 40.87
CA ALA A 46 -6.57 3.83 41.64
C ALA A 46 -6.97 3.66 43.10
N GLY A 47 -6.00 3.34 43.96
CA GLY A 47 -6.25 3.00 45.36
C GLY A 47 -7.06 1.70 45.50
N SER A 48 -8.22 1.76 46.15
CA SER A 48 -9.17 0.63 46.25
C SER A 48 -10.12 0.53 45.05
N GLN A 49 -10.27 1.62 44.29
CA GLN A 49 -11.20 1.69 43.17
C GLN A 49 -10.61 0.97 41.95
N THR A 50 -11.39 0.04 41.39
CA THR A 50 -11.04 -0.72 40.19
C THR A 50 -12.15 -0.57 39.15
N LYS A 51 -11.78 -0.30 37.89
CA LYS A 51 -12.71 -0.24 36.77
C LYS A 51 -12.21 -1.09 35.61
N ASP A 52 -13.07 -2.00 35.18
CA ASP A 52 -12.92 -2.78 33.96
C ASP A 52 -13.73 -2.12 32.85
N SER A 53 -13.13 -1.93 31.68
CA SER A 53 -13.81 -1.25 30.57
C SER A 53 -13.21 -1.58 29.21
N TRP A 54 -14.05 -1.52 28.18
CA TRP A 54 -13.60 -1.54 26.79
C TRP A 54 -13.20 -0.12 26.37
N LEU A 55 -11.93 0.04 25.98
CA LEU A 55 -11.34 1.28 25.54
C LEU A 55 -11.14 1.25 24.03
N ALA A 56 -11.83 2.13 23.30
CA ALA A 56 -11.70 2.28 21.86
C ALA A 56 -10.44 3.08 21.49
N VAL A 57 -9.80 2.71 20.38
CA VAL A 57 -8.70 3.51 19.82
C VAL A 57 -9.26 4.86 19.38
N LEU A 58 -8.57 5.93 19.78
CA LEU A 58 -8.85 7.29 19.33
C LEU A 58 -8.71 7.37 17.80
N PRO A 59 -9.73 7.92 17.11
CA PRO A 59 -9.61 8.21 15.69
C PRO A 59 -8.36 9.04 15.39
N GLN A 60 -7.69 8.76 14.27
CA GLN A 60 -6.57 9.60 13.83
C GLN A 60 -7.07 11.03 13.62
N GLY A 61 -6.39 12.01 14.21
CA GLY A 61 -6.77 13.41 14.14
C GLY A 61 -7.98 13.80 15.01
N ALA A 62 -8.38 12.99 16.00
CA ALA A 62 -9.42 13.38 16.95
C ALA A 62 -9.02 14.64 17.74
N THR A 63 -9.78 15.72 17.55
CA THR A 63 -9.66 17.00 18.26
C THR A 63 -10.83 17.30 19.19
N GLU A 64 -11.87 16.45 19.16
CA GLU A 64 -13.06 16.55 20.02
C GLU A 64 -12.78 16.01 21.43
N ALA A 65 -13.67 16.36 22.37
CA ALA A 65 -13.62 15.82 23.73
C ALA A 65 -13.84 14.29 23.70
N PHE A 66 -13.02 13.56 24.47
CA PHE A 66 -13.09 12.11 24.52
C PHE A 66 -14.46 11.60 24.97
N THR A 67 -15.01 10.62 24.27
CA THR A 67 -16.21 9.91 24.70
C THR A 67 -15.91 8.96 25.88
N ALA A 68 -16.97 8.47 26.54
CA ALA A 68 -16.85 7.49 27.62
C ALA A 68 -16.24 6.15 27.17
N GLU A 69 -16.19 5.89 25.86
CA GLU A 69 -15.58 4.69 25.27
C GLU A 69 -14.11 4.91 24.89
N GLU A 70 -13.66 6.17 24.79
CA GLU A 70 -12.29 6.54 24.36
C GLU A 70 -11.39 6.97 25.52
N LEU A 71 -11.98 7.18 26.71
CA LEU A 71 -11.29 7.58 27.91
C LEU A 71 -11.84 6.84 29.13
N VAL A 72 -10.99 6.04 29.76
CA VAL A 72 -11.32 5.41 31.05
C VAL A 72 -10.68 6.21 32.17
N ARG A 73 -11.50 6.71 33.09
CA ARG A 73 -11.04 7.36 34.34
C ARG A 73 -11.48 6.56 35.56
N VAL A 74 -10.62 6.52 36.57
CA VAL A 74 -10.90 6.05 37.94
C VAL A 74 -10.35 7.08 38.90
N ALA A 75 -11.13 7.43 39.92
CA ALA A 75 -10.71 8.36 40.96
C ALA A 75 -11.14 7.85 42.34
N GLU A 76 -10.30 8.09 43.36
CA GLU A 76 -10.56 7.81 44.77
C GLU A 76 -9.94 8.93 45.63
N GLY A 77 -10.77 9.85 46.11
CA GLY A 77 -10.31 11.03 46.85
C GLY A 77 -9.52 11.99 45.95
N ASP A 78 -8.30 12.31 46.37
CA ASP A 78 -7.33 13.14 45.64
C ASP A 78 -6.60 12.39 44.51
N ARG A 79 -6.79 11.07 44.41
CA ARG A 79 -6.12 10.23 43.42
C ARG A 79 -7.02 10.03 42.21
N SER A 80 -6.47 10.26 41.02
CA SER A 80 -7.14 9.89 39.76
C SER A 80 -6.15 9.29 38.77
N ALA A 81 -6.66 8.38 37.94
CA ALA A 81 -5.95 7.80 36.82
C ALA A 81 -6.84 7.86 35.58
N SER A 82 -6.25 8.15 34.43
CA SER A 82 -6.94 8.23 33.15
C SER A 82 -6.15 7.51 32.06
N LEU A 83 -6.85 6.78 31.20
CA LEU A 83 -6.25 5.99 30.13
C LEU A 83 -6.96 6.27 28.79
N ILE A 84 -6.15 6.47 27.74
CA ILE A 84 -6.56 6.57 26.34
C ILE A 84 -5.76 5.57 25.50
N LEU A 85 -6.33 5.12 24.38
CA LEU A 85 -5.68 4.24 23.43
C LEU A 85 -5.49 4.97 22.11
N ARG A 86 -4.26 5.02 21.58
CA ARG A 86 -3.91 5.68 20.31
C ARG A 86 -3.32 4.67 19.34
N TYR A 87 -3.46 4.92 18.04
CA TYR A 87 -2.63 4.24 17.06
C TYR A 87 -1.17 4.55 17.33
N ASP A 88 -0.32 3.54 17.20
CA ASP A 88 1.11 3.79 17.09
C ASP A 88 1.36 4.63 15.83
N ALA A 89 2.26 5.61 15.96
CA ALA A 89 2.54 6.56 14.91
C ALA A 89 4.04 6.54 14.64
N VAL A 90 4.39 6.23 13.40
CA VAL A 90 5.77 6.29 12.93
C VAL A 90 5.97 7.64 12.25
N ASP A 91 6.96 8.39 12.70
CA ASP A 91 7.39 9.58 11.97
C ASP A 91 8.12 9.14 10.70
N VAL A 92 7.51 9.44 9.55
CA VAL A 92 8.05 9.11 8.22
C VAL A 92 9.08 10.13 7.73
N GLY A 93 9.33 11.20 8.49
CA GLY A 93 10.36 12.21 8.17
C GLY A 93 10.00 13.22 7.10
N PHE A 94 8.76 13.19 6.62
CA PHE A 94 8.21 14.18 5.69
C PHE A 94 6.73 14.46 6.00
N ARG A 95 6.18 15.47 5.35
CA ARG A 95 4.76 15.85 5.36
C ARG A 95 4.28 15.97 3.92
N LEU A 96 3.00 15.71 3.71
CA LEU A 96 2.36 15.87 2.41
C LEU A 96 1.24 16.88 2.53
N ARG A 97 1.17 17.80 1.57
CA ARG A 97 0.03 18.67 1.38
C ARG A 97 -0.71 18.23 0.12
N LEU A 98 -2.02 18.05 0.21
CA LEU A 98 -2.84 17.80 -0.97
C LEU A 98 -3.00 19.12 -1.73
N ALA A 99 -2.43 19.19 -2.93
CA ALA A 99 -2.56 20.36 -3.81
C ALA A 99 -3.83 20.25 -4.67
N GLU A 100 -4.07 19.07 -5.26
CA GLU A 100 -5.23 18.83 -6.11
C GLU A 100 -5.72 17.39 -5.96
N PHE A 101 -7.03 17.19 -6.02
CA PHE A 101 -7.65 15.87 -6.14
C PHE A 101 -8.40 15.77 -7.46
N GLN A 102 -8.07 14.76 -8.25
CA GLN A 102 -8.66 14.49 -9.55
C GLN A 102 -9.55 13.27 -9.46
N ARG A 103 -10.76 13.36 -10.04
CA ARG A 103 -11.70 12.25 -10.16
C ARG A 103 -12.34 12.27 -11.54
N LYS A 104 -12.28 11.15 -12.24
CA LYS A 104 -12.99 10.94 -13.51
C LYS A 104 -14.15 9.98 -13.29
N MET A 105 -15.29 10.27 -13.91
CA MET A 105 -16.50 9.47 -13.86
C MET A 105 -16.66 8.68 -15.16
N ASP A 106 -17.27 7.50 -15.08
CA ASP A 106 -17.72 6.83 -16.30
C ASP A 106 -18.91 7.57 -16.92
N PRO A 107 -18.93 7.76 -18.25
CA PRO A 107 -20.00 8.49 -18.92
C PRO A 107 -21.35 7.82 -18.65
N GLY A 108 -22.34 8.61 -18.22
CA GLY A 108 -23.68 8.12 -17.91
C GLY A 108 -23.83 7.45 -16.53
N THR A 109 -22.78 7.45 -15.69
CA THR A 109 -22.85 6.91 -14.33
C THR A 109 -22.32 7.90 -13.29
N THR A 110 -22.62 7.64 -12.02
CA THR A 110 -22.00 8.30 -10.87
C THR A 110 -20.85 7.48 -10.29
N GLN A 111 -20.34 6.49 -11.04
CA GLN A 111 -19.23 5.67 -10.60
C GLN A 111 -17.89 6.33 -11.00
N PRO A 112 -16.94 6.47 -10.05
CA PRO A 112 -15.60 6.93 -10.37
C PRO A 112 -14.83 5.85 -11.13
N SER A 113 -14.26 6.20 -12.28
CA SER A 113 -13.41 5.33 -13.09
C SER A 113 -11.92 5.56 -12.83
N HIS A 114 -11.57 6.75 -12.34
CA HIS A 114 -10.21 7.10 -11.98
C HIS A 114 -10.20 8.12 -10.85
N TYR A 115 -9.22 8.02 -9.97
CA TYR A 115 -8.92 9.07 -9.00
C TYR A 115 -7.42 9.14 -8.74
N ALA A 116 -6.93 10.37 -8.52
CA ALA A 116 -5.53 10.68 -8.29
C ALA A 116 -5.41 11.89 -7.37
N SER A 117 -4.30 11.97 -6.65
CA SER A 117 -3.95 13.13 -5.84
C SER A 117 -2.63 13.71 -6.30
N LEU A 118 -2.62 15.02 -6.52
CA LEU A 118 -1.40 15.80 -6.67
C LEU A 118 -1.01 16.30 -5.28
N VAL A 119 0.19 15.93 -4.82
CA VAL A 119 0.67 16.29 -3.49
C VAL A 119 2.01 17.01 -3.55
N ASP A 120 2.20 17.90 -2.59
CA ASP A 120 3.48 18.57 -2.35
C ASP A 120 4.18 17.91 -1.17
N LEU A 121 5.47 17.63 -1.34
CA LEU A 121 6.32 17.03 -0.33
C LEU A 121 7.09 18.09 0.45
N TYR A 122 6.82 18.13 1.75
CA TYR A 122 7.52 18.97 2.71
C TYR A 122 8.40 18.14 3.63
N VAL A 123 9.52 18.68 4.08
CA VAL A 123 10.37 18.10 5.13
C VAL A 123 10.69 19.17 6.18
N PRO A 124 11.08 18.81 7.41
CA PRO A 124 11.53 19.80 8.39
C PRO A 124 12.67 20.66 7.83
N THR A 125 12.63 21.97 8.02
CA THR A 125 13.61 22.91 7.45
C THR A 125 15.05 22.55 7.81
N GLU A 126 15.32 22.22 9.08
CA GLU A 126 16.62 21.75 9.55
C GLU A 126 17.13 20.51 8.79
N THR A 127 16.20 19.65 8.35
CA THR A 127 16.53 18.45 7.58
C THR A 127 16.81 18.80 6.13
N ALA A 128 16.04 19.72 5.52
CA ALA A 128 16.30 20.19 4.16
C ALA A 128 17.68 20.84 4.04
N GLU A 129 18.03 21.71 4.99
CA GLU A 129 19.33 22.39 5.06
C GLU A 129 20.48 21.40 5.22
N ARG A 130 20.36 20.45 6.16
CA ARG A 130 21.39 19.44 6.42
C ARG A 130 21.70 18.58 5.21
N PHE A 131 20.70 18.26 4.40
CA PHE A 131 20.84 17.40 3.23
C PHE A 131 20.88 18.16 1.90
N GLY A 132 21.06 19.49 1.95
CA GLY A 132 21.28 20.33 0.77
C GLY A 132 20.15 20.30 -0.24
N ARG A 133 18.89 20.19 0.20
CA ARG A 133 17.73 20.29 -0.69
C ARG A 133 17.26 21.74 -0.74
N PRO A 134 17.48 22.47 -1.85
CA PRO A 134 16.97 23.83 -1.97
C PRO A 134 15.44 23.82 -1.89
N PRO A 135 14.82 24.84 -1.28
CA PRO A 135 13.38 25.01 -1.34
C PRO A 135 12.93 25.04 -2.80
N ALA A 136 11.86 24.34 -3.13
CA ALA A 136 11.25 24.51 -4.43
C ALA A 136 10.56 25.88 -4.50
N ASP A 137 10.72 26.59 -5.61
CA ASP A 137 10.04 27.86 -5.86
C ASP A 137 8.53 27.62 -5.95
N ASN A 138 7.80 27.96 -4.88
CA ASN A 138 6.34 27.95 -4.87
C ASN A 138 5.81 29.09 -3.97
N PRO A 139 4.99 30.01 -4.50
CA PRO A 139 4.41 31.11 -3.72
C PRO A 139 3.48 30.62 -2.59
N ASP A 140 2.90 29.41 -2.69
CA ASP A 140 2.05 28.84 -1.64
C ASP A 140 2.86 28.17 -0.50
N ALA A 141 4.19 28.16 -0.57
CA ALA A 141 5.05 27.50 0.42
C ALA A 141 5.34 28.37 1.66
N GLU A 142 5.04 29.68 1.64
CA GLU A 142 5.39 30.61 2.72
C GLU A 142 4.73 30.23 4.06
N GLU A 143 3.44 29.87 4.05
CA GLU A 143 2.70 29.53 5.29
C GLU A 143 3.30 28.33 6.03
N LEU A 144 3.74 27.31 5.29
CA LEU A 144 4.33 26.10 5.88
C LEU A 144 5.82 26.28 6.19
N HIS A 145 6.50 27.20 5.50
CA HIS A 145 7.87 27.57 5.82
C HIS A 145 7.97 28.17 7.22
N ASP A 146 7.04 29.07 7.58
CA ASP A 146 6.97 29.64 8.93
C ASP A 146 6.67 28.59 10.02
N ALA A 147 6.03 27.47 9.63
CA ALA A 147 5.82 26.31 10.49
C ALA A 147 7.05 25.36 10.57
N GLY A 148 8.20 25.76 10.02
CA GLY A 148 9.44 24.98 10.04
C GLY A 148 9.46 23.82 9.03
N LEU A 149 8.71 23.93 7.93
CA LEU A 149 8.65 22.94 6.86
C LEU A 149 9.12 23.54 5.53
N THR A 150 10.11 22.91 4.89
CA THR A 150 10.57 23.29 3.56
C THR A 150 9.89 22.44 2.50
N LEU A 151 9.31 23.09 1.48
CA LEU A 151 8.84 22.41 0.28
C LEU A 151 10.05 21.86 -0.49
N VAL A 152 10.09 20.56 -0.68
CA VAL A 152 11.19 19.89 -1.38
C VAL A 152 10.80 19.47 -2.78
N GLN A 153 9.56 19.05 -2.97
CA GLN A 153 9.09 18.58 -4.27
C GLN A 153 7.60 18.87 -4.43
N PRO A 154 7.21 19.81 -5.31
CA PRO A 154 5.81 20.05 -5.62
C PRO A 154 5.28 19.05 -6.64
N GLY A 155 3.96 18.91 -6.70
CA GLY A 155 3.29 18.32 -7.86
C GLY A 155 3.51 16.81 -8.04
N ILE A 156 3.67 16.05 -6.96
CA ILE A 156 3.82 14.60 -7.01
C ILE A 156 2.45 13.97 -7.28
N LEU A 157 2.30 13.35 -8.46
CA LEU A 157 1.08 12.63 -8.81
C LEU A 157 1.08 11.23 -8.17
N ILE A 158 0.09 10.98 -7.32
CA ILE A 158 -0.16 9.68 -6.69
C ILE A 158 -1.47 9.13 -7.24
N THR A 159 -1.42 7.92 -7.80
CA THR A 159 -2.59 7.19 -8.29
C THR A 159 -2.71 5.82 -7.61
N LEU A 160 -3.84 5.15 -7.81
CA LEU A 160 -4.10 3.83 -7.22
C LEU A 160 -3.04 2.79 -7.65
N ASN A 161 -2.70 2.78 -8.94
CA ASN A 161 -1.84 1.74 -9.53
C ASN A 161 -0.42 2.21 -9.85
N HIS A 162 -0.13 3.50 -9.65
CA HIS A 162 1.20 4.08 -9.86
C HIS A 162 1.71 4.69 -8.55
N PRO A 163 2.29 3.86 -7.66
CA PRO A 163 2.81 4.34 -6.40
C PRO A 163 4.10 5.13 -6.56
N VAL A 164 4.30 6.05 -5.63
CA VAL A 164 5.51 6.86 -5.56
C VAL A 164 6.38 6.37 -4.40
N ASN A 165 7.69 6.31 -4.62
CA ASN A 165 8.64 6.02 -3.55
C ASN A 165 9.21 7.33 -3.03
N LEU A 166 9.06 7.58 -1.73
CA LEU A 166 9.64 8.71 -1.04
C LEU A 166 10.65 8.20 -0.02
N SER A 167 11.80 8.86 0.07
CA SER A 167 12.81 8.51 1.05
C SER A 167 12.80 9.50 2.19
N ASP A 168 12.76 9.00 3.42
CA ASP A 168 13.01 9.79 4.62
C ASP A 168 14.47 10.26 4.59
N PRO A 169 14.72 11.57 4.47
CA PRO A 169 16.08 12.10 4.42
C PRO A 169 16.86 11.83 5.72
N ARG A 170 16.20 11.66 6.87
CA ARG A 170 16.90 11.46 8.15
C ARG A 170 17.37 10.02 8.34
N SER A 171 16.50 9.05 8.04
CA SER A 171 16.81 7.63 8.27
C SER A 171 17.27 6.88 7.02
N GLY A 172 17.12 7.46 5.84
CA GLY A 172 17.33 6.80 4.54
C GLY A 172 16.28 5.73 4.22
N ARG A 173 15.23 5.58 5.05
CA ARG A 173 14.16 4.61 4.81
C ARG A 173 13.32 5.04 3.61
N THR A 174 13.02 4.11 2.72
CA THR A 174 12.12 4.34 1.59
C THR A 174 10.70 3.87 1.92
N TYR A 175 9.75 4.77 1.76
CA TYR A 175 8.33 4.55 1.89
C TYR A 175 7.67 4.54 0.53
N ARG A 176 6.65 3.70 0.36
CA ARG A 176 5.86 3.61 -0.87
C ARG A 176 4.45 4.11 -0.61
N LEU A 177 4.04 5.09 -1.39
CA LEU A 177 2.79 5.78 -1.23
C LEU A 177 1.80 5.37 -2.31
N TYR A 178 0.56 5.16 -1.91
CA TYR A 178 -0.55 4.79 -2.78
C TYR A 178 -1.73 5.69 -2.50
N GLN A 179 -2.47 5.99 -3.56
CA GLN A 179 -3.84 6.47 -3.42
C GLN A 179 -4.72 5.25 -3.12
N GLU A 180 -5.15 5.04 -1.89
CA GLU A 180 -5.94 3.86 -1.53
C GLU A 180 -7.42 4.05 -1.88
N ALA A 181 -7.97 5.19 -1.49
CA ALA A 181 -9.38 5.49 -1.64
C ALA A 181 -9.62 6.99 -1.60
N PHE A 182 -10.87 7.41 -1.71
CA PHE A 182 -11.30 8.75 -1.36
C PHE A 182 -12.66 8.67 -0.66
N ASN A 183 -12.98 9.67 0.14
CA ASN A 183 -14.27 9.83 0.80
C ASN A 183 -14.98 11.10 0.32
N GLY A 184 -16.30 11.10 0.46
CA GLY A 184 -17.18 12.19 0.04
C GLY A 184 -18.00 11.84 -1.20
N PRO A 185 -18.74 12.81 -1.78
CA PRO A 185 -18.77 14.21 -1.36
C PRO A 185 -19.41 14.38 0.02
N PHE A 186 -18.72 15.10 0.91
CA PHE A 186 -19.33 15.68 2.09
C PHE A 186 -19.97 17.02 1.71
N ARG A 187 -21.13 17.33 2.27
CA ARG A 187 -21.92 18.52 1.95
C ARG A 187 -22.14 19.38 3.20
N PRO A 188 -22.52 20.66 3.05
CA PRO A 188 -22.94 21.49 4.17
C PRO A 188 -23.96 20.76 5.07
N GLY A 189 -23.73 20.79 6.38
CA GLY A 189 -24.48 20.01 7.37
C GLY A 189 -23.87 18.64 7.74
N ASP A 190 -22.93 18.10 6.95
CA ASP A 190 -22.16 16.93 7.37
C ASP A 190 -21.11 17.33 8.44
N PRO A 191 -20.93 16.59 9.54
CA PRO A 191 -19.97 16.95 10.59
C PRO A 191 -18.53 17.14 10.10
N VAL A 192 -18.13 16.38 9.07
CA VAL A 192 -16.80 16.47 8.48
C VAL A 192 -16.64 17.76 7.66
N PHE A 193 -17.69 18.17 6.95
CA PHE A 193 -17.69 19.38 6.13
C PHE A 193 -17.54 20.64 7.01
N GLU A 194 -18.40 20.76 8.03
CA GLU A 194 -18.41 21.89 8.96
C GLU A 194 -17.10 22.00 9.75
N ARG A 195 -16.46 20.87 10.09
CA ARG A 195 -15.19 20.88 10.82
C ARG A 195 -14.01 21.37 9.97
N VAL A 196 -13.97 20.99 8.69
CA VAL A 196 -12.84 21.30 7.82
C VAL A 196 -12.96 22.70 7.21
N LEU A 197 -14.17 23.08 6.79
CA LEU A 197 -14.40 24.34 6.08
C LEU A 197 -15.09 25.41 6.93
N GLY A 198 -15.64 25.04 8.09
CA GLY A 198 -16.39 25.94 8.96
C GLY A 198 -17.82 26.21 8.48
N PRO A 199 -18.70 26.65 9.40
CA PRO A 199 -20.03 27.13 9.04
C PRO A 199 -19.92 28.37 8.15
N GLY A 200 -20.59 28.34 7.00
CA GLY A 200 -20.62 29.46 6.05
C GLY A 200 -19.61 29.37 4.89
N SER A 201 -18.91 28.24 4.73
CA SER A 201 -18.11 28.01 3.52
C SER A 201 -18.96 28.08 2.27
N ALA A 202 -18.49 28.82 1.25
CA ALA A 202 -19.15 28.92 -0.05
C ALA A 202 -18.99 27.65 -0.92
N LYS A 203 -18.22 26.66 -0.46
CA LYS A 203 -18.06 25.38 -1.17
C LYS A 203 -19.32 24.53 -0.99
N SER A 204 -19.70 23.79 -2.02
CA SER A 204 -20.86 22.88 -1.97
C SER A 204 -20.50 21.44 -1.66
N GLU A 205 -19.26 21.04 -1.93
CA GLU A 205 -18.76 19.69 -1.72
C GLU A 205 -17.32 19.69 -1.18
N LEU A 206 -17.01 18.72 -0.33
CA LEU A 206 -15.68 18.42 0.17
C LEU A 206 -15.36 16.95 -0.12
N TYR A 207 -14.16 16.71 -0.65
CA TYR A 207 -13.62 15.37 -0.86
C TYR A 207 -12.39 15.18 0.02
N ALA A 208 -12.20 13.97 0.53
CA ALA A 208 -11.02 13.60 1.31
C ALA A 208 -10.25 12.49 0.60
N SER A 209 -8.96 12.73 0.34
CA SER A 209 -8.07 11.73 -0.24
C SER A 209 -7.51 10.81 0.84
N ILE A 210 -7.56 9.50 0.63
CA ILE A 210 -6.99 8.50 1.55
C ILE A 210 -5.71 7.96 0.91
N LEU A 211 -4.57 8.31 1.53
CA LEU A 211 -3.24 7.87 1.11
C LEU A 211 -2.72 6.83 2.10
N THR A 212 -2.10 5.77 1.58
CA THR A 212 -1.44 4.74 2.39
C THR A 212 0.06 4.75 2.16
N VAL A 213 0.80 4.67 3.26
CA VAL A 213 2.26 4.71 3.30
C VAL A 213 2.78 3.37 3.80
N ASN A 214 3.58 2.69 2.99
CA ASN A 214 4.11 1.36 3.29
C ASN A 214 5.63 1.36 3.37
N TYR A 215 6.18 0.72 4.40
CA TYR A 215 7.62 0.43 4.52
C TYR A 215 7.90 -1.01 4.06
N ASP A 216 8.78 -1.20 3.06
CA ASP A 216 9.15 -2.53 2.52
C ASP A 216 10.66 -2.77 2.69
N PRO A 217 11.13 -3.17 3.89
CA PRO A 217 12.55 -3.37 4.18
C PRO A 217 13.18 -4.52 3.38
N GLY A 218 12.38 -5.47 2.90
CA GLY A 218 12.86 -6.64 2.14
C GLY A 218 13.21 -6.35 0.68
N ARG A 219 13.02 -5.10 0.21
CA ARG A 219 13.18 -4.74 -1.20
C ARG A 219 14.60 -4.95 -1.71
N GLY A 220 15.61 -4.60 -0.91
CA GLY A 220 17.02 -4.82 -1.28
C GLY A 220 17.31 -6.30 -1.54
N LEU A 221 16.84 -7.19 -0.65
CA LEU A 221 17.02 -8.63 -0.79
C LEU A 221 16.28 -9.17 -2.02
N LYS A 222 15.04 -8.70 -2.28
CA LYS A 222 14.27 -9.08 -3.47
C LYS A 222 15.04 -8.70 -4.75
N TYR A 223 15.54 -7.48 -4.86
CA TYR A 223 16.30 -7.05 -6.03
C TYR A 223 17.65 -7.74 -6.18
N PHE A 224 18.34 -8.03 -5.07
CA PHE A 224 19.58 -8.80 -5.10
C PHE A 224 19.35 -10.22 -5.64
N GLY A 225 18.29 -10.89 -5.20
CA GLY A 225 17.89 -12.19 -5.75
C GLY A 225 17.61 -12.13 -7.26
N SER A 226 16.86 -11.13 -7.72
CA SER A 226 16.63 -10.92 -9.16
C SER A 226 17.92 -10.66 -9.93
N LEU A 227 18.85 -9.88 -9.36
CA LEU A 227 20.16 -9.61 -9.96
C LEU A 227 20.99 -10.88 -10.09
N LEU A 228 20.98 -11.76 -9.08
CA LEU A 228 21.67 -13.05 -9.15
C LEU A 228 21.09 -13.95 -10.25
N ILE A 229 19.76 -13.97 -10.43
CA ILE A 229 19.12 -14.73 -11.51
C ILE A 229 19.57 -14.20 -12.88
N VAL A 230 19.49 -12.88 -13.09
CA VAL A 230 19.93 -12.23 -14.35
C VAL A 230 21.42 -12.46 -14.58
N GLY A 231 22.24 -12.34 -13.54
CA GLY A 231 23.68 -12.59 -13.57
C GLY A 231 24.00 -14.04 -13.92
N GLY A 232 23.29 -15.00 -13.34
CA GLY A 232 23.44 -16.43 -13.66
C GLY A 232 23.14 -16.73 -15.13
N ILE A 233 22.06 -16.17 -15.68
CA ILE A 233 21.72 -16.29 -17.10
C ILE A 233 22.81 -15.66 -17.98
N LEU A 234 23.29 -14.47 -17.64
CA LEU A 234 24.36 -13.79 -18.37
C LEU A 234 25.67 -14.61 -18.35
N ILE A 235 26.03 -15.18 -17.20
CA ILE A 235 27.19 -16.04 -17.03
C ILE A 235 27.04 -17.31 -17.87
N MET A 236 25.89 -17.98 -17.83
CA MET A 236 25.63 -19.16 -18.68
C MET A 236 25.80 -18.83 -20.16
N TYR A 237 25.24 -17.71 -20.62
CA TYR A 237 25.35 -17.28 -22.02
C TYR A 237 26.80 -16.97 -22.41
N ARG A 238 27.51 -16.24 -21.56
CA ARG A 238 28.91 -15.85 -21.81
C ARG A 238 29.85 -17.05 -21.72
N MET A 239 29.67 -17.97 -20.77
CA MET A 239 30.50 -19.17 -20.62
C MET A 239 30.19 -20.23 -21.70
N ARG A 240 28.95 -20.34 -22.19
CA ARG A 240 28.62 -21.19 -23.34
C ARG A 240 29.40 -20.80 -24.60
N ALA A 241 29.72 -19.51 -24.76
CA ALA A 241 30.60 -19.03 -25.84
C ALA A 241 32.09 -19.38 -25.63
N TYR A 242 32.53 -19.60 -24.39
CA TYR A 242 33.94 -19.88 -24.06
C TYR A 242 34.27 -21.38 -23.90
N PHE A 243 33.35 -22.22 -23.39
CA PHE A 243 33.63 -23.63 -23.13
C PHE A 243 33.17 -24.60 -24.24
N PHE A 244 32.29 -24.19 -25.16
CA PHE A 244 31.85 -25.02 -26.30
C PHE A 244 32.54 -24.68 -27.64
N ARG A 245 33.72 -24.06 -27.59
CA ARG A 245 34.59 -24.01 -28.77
C ARG A 245 35.23 -25.40 -28.91
N ARG A 246 34.58 -26.29 -29.66
CA ARG A 246 35.05 -27.65 -29.97
C ARG A 246 36.56 -27.61 -30.22
N ARG A 247 37.34 -28.33 -29.41
CA ARG A 247 38.72 -28.69 -29.78
C ARG A 247 38.65 -29.30 -31.18
N SER A 248 39.27 -28.62 -32.13
CA SER A 248 39.44 -29.17 -33.48
C SER A 248 40.15 -30.50 -33.34
N ARG A 249 39.58 -31.51 -33.99
CA ARG A 249 40.11 -32.86 -34.11
C ARG A 249 41.33 -32.77 -35.01
N GLU A 250 42.53 -32.87 -34.43
CA GLU A 250 43.78 -32.87 -35.19
C GLU A 250 44.67 -33.98 -34.65
N GLY A 251 44.95 -34.96 -35.52
CA GLY A 251 45.92 -36.03 -35.27
C GLY A 251 45.32 -37.38 -34.85
N MET A 252 44.75 -38.14 -35.79
CA MET A 252 45.03 -39.58 -35.85
C MET A 252 44.95 -40.01 -37.32
N THR A 253 46.09 -40.47 -37.78
CA THR A 253 46.55 -40.76 -39.14
C THR A 253 45.70 -41.76 -39.90
N ALA A 254 45.69 -41.57 -41.22
CA ALA A 254 45.29 -42.54 -42.21
C ALA A 254 46.14 -43.80 -42.09
N ASP A 255 45.50 -44.95 -41.82
CA ASP A 255 45.84 -46.18 -42.53
C ASP A 255 44.68 -47.19 -42.43
N SER A 256 44.62 -48.10 -43.39
CA SER A 256 43.65 -49.18 -43.62
C SER A 256 42.36 -48.84 -44.38
N LEU A 257 42.46 -48.97 -45.70
CA LEU A 257 41.36 -49.36 -46.57
C LEU A 257 41.15 -50.88 -46.46
N SER A 258 39.96 -51.29 -46.03
CA SER A 258 39.33 -52.56 -46.45
C SER A 258 37.83 -52.54 -46.13
N GLU A 259 37.01 -52.34 -47.15
CA GLU A 259 35.61 -52.79 -47.18
C GLU A 259 35.55 -54.29 -47.56
N PRO A 260 34.42 -55.04 -47.43
CA PRO A 260 33.03 -54.57 -47.33
C PRO A 260 32.11 -55.31 -46.33
N GLY A 261 30.94 -54.69 -46.08
CA GLY A 261 29.71 -55.41 -45.78
C GLY A 261 29.19 -55.28 -44.35
N VAL A 262 27.99 -54.72 -44.20
CA VAL A 262 26.81 -55.33 -43.54
C VAL A 262 25.74 -54.25 -43.27
N GLN A 263 24.61 -54.47 -43.96
CA GLN A 263 23.22 -54.06 -43.73
C GLN A 263 22.89 -52.90 -42.76
N LYS A 264 22.33 -51.83 -43.34
CA LYS A 264 21.50 -50.82 -42.66
C LYS A 264 20.25 -51.47 -42.05
N LYS A 265 20.16 -51.51 -40.72
CA LYS A 265 18.88 -51.48 -40.00
C LYS A 265 18.65 -50.07 -39.45
N ARG A 266 17.58 -49.42 -39.93
CA ARG A 266 17.04 -48.18 -39.37
C ARG A 266 16.37 -48.49 -38.02
N PRO A 267 16.65 -47.76 -36.93
CA PRO A 267 15.73 -47.70 -35.82
C PRO A 267 14.69 -46.59 -36.06
N LEU A 268 13.44 -47.06 -35.97
CA LEU A 268 12.18 -46.39 -35.68
C LEU A 268 12.32 -45.02 -35.00
N GLY A 269 11.86 -43.97 -35.68
CA GLY A 269 11.54 -42.70 -35.06
C GLY A 269 10.09 -42.73 -34.60
N ASP A 270 9.88 -42.59 -33.29
CA ASP A 270 8.59 -42.22 -32.73
C ASP A 270 8.36 -40.73 -33.00
N GLU A 271 7.56 -40.43 -34.02
CA GLU A 271 6.92 -39.13 -34.19
C GLU A 271 5.74 -39.02 -33.22
N ILE A 272 5.90 -38.20 -32.19
CA ILE A 272 4.78 -37.72 -31.38
C ILE A 272 3.96 -36.75 -32.24
N ARG A 273 2.78 -37.20 -32.68
CA ARG A 273 1.77 -36.39 -33.34
C ARG A 273 1.11 -35.45 -32.32
N VAL A 274 1.27 -34.14 -32.52
CA VAL A 274 0.38 -33.14 -31.92
C VAL A 274 -0.73 -32.86 -32.93
N ALA A 275 -1.95 -33.30 -32.60
CA ALA A 275 -3.15 -33.00 -33.38
C ALA A 275 -3.46 -31.50 -33.22
N THR A 276 -3.47 -30.77 -34.34
CA THR A 276 -4.09 -29.45 -34.43
C THR A 276 -5.42 -29.66 -35.12
N GLU A 277 -6.51 -29.58 -34.36
CA GLU A 277 -7.87 -29.67 -34.90
C GLU A 277 -8.21 -28.33 -35.57
N THR A 278 -8.26 -28.33 -36.89
CA THR A 278 -8.86 -27.27 -37.70
C THR A 278 -10.19 -27.82 -38.22
N ALA A 279 -11.31 -27.29 -37.73
CA ALA A 279 -12.61 -27.48 -38.37
C ALA A 279 -12.88 -26.30 -39.30
N ALA A 280 -13.07 -26.62 -40.57
CA ALA A 280 -13.29 -25.71 -41.68
C ALA A 280 -14.70 -25.12 -41.71
N ALA A 281 -14.79 -24.00 -42.43
CA ALA A 281 -15.98 -23.24 -42.76
C ALA A 281 -16.87 -23.88 -43.85
N GLY A 282 -18.12 -23.41 -43.93
CA GLY A 282 -19.06 -23.56 -45.05
C GLY A 282 -20.50 -23.25 -44.59
N GLN A 283 -20.98 -22.00 -44.60
CA GLN A 283 -21.53 -21.22 -45.72
C GLN A 283 -23.02 -21.54 -45.98
N GLU A 284 -23.92 -20.62 -45.59
CA GLU A 284 -25.15 -20.16 -46.29
C GLU A 284 -25.99 -19.25 -45.36
N GLU A 285 -26.12 -17.96 -45.70
CA GLU A 285 -27.45 -17.34 -45.88
C GLU A 285 -27.30 -15.87 -46.31
N SER A 286 -27.83 -15.61 -47.50
CA SER A 286 -28.20 -14.29 -48.00
C SER A 286 -29.64 -14.02 -47.55
N VAL A 287 -30.01 -12.74 -47.38
CA VAL A 287 -31.31 -12.11 -47.72
C VAL A 287 -31.73 -11.05 -46.68
N VAL A 288 -31.55 -9.78 -47.09
CA VAL A 288 -32.53 -8.67 -47.05
C VAL A 288 -32.87 -7.99 -45.71
N ALA A 289 -32.56 -6.69 -45.69
CA ALA A 289 -33.10 -5.68 -44.79
C ALA A 289 -34.61 -5.44 -44.99
N PRO A 290 -35.27 -4.83 -44.00
CA PRO A 290 -36.03 -3.64 -44.37
C PRO A 290 -35.77 -2.46 -43.44
N ARG A 291 -35.81 -1.28 -44.06
CA ARG A 291 -36.10 -0.01 -43.41
C ARG A 291 -37.49 -0.05 -42.78
N ARG A 292 -37.61 0.38 -41.53
CA ARG A 292 -38.37 1.58 -41.12
C ARG A 292 -37.96 1.97 -39.71
#